data_AF-A0A843JGE2-F1
#
_entry.id   AF-A0A843JGE2-F1
#
_cell.length_a   1.000
_cell.length_b   1.000
_cell.length_c   1.000
_cell.angle_alpha   90.00
_cell.angle_beta   90.00
_cell.angle_gamma   90.00
#
_symmetry.space_group_name_H-M   'P 1'
#
loop_
_entity.id
_entity.type
_entity.pdbx_description
1 polymer ?
#
loop_
_entity_poly.entity_id
_entity_poly.type
_entity_poly.pdbx_seq_one_letter_code
_entity_poly.pdbx_strand_id
1 'polypeptide(L)'
;MNKDDPNAALFGADEEESEEEMIYNQTYGKNPKRADLLMDLIYKDMIDALDRQNLPEEAKRQMIFKMTASSLLDMIMDSSELEDGLEVSYSLDMFMGVALTNVRYNVDLFKEHEKAMLTVKPSDFDSEEAYENALQEFEEKWWYVPQPLLEKRHPNDAIMESLKKYGLTD
;
A
#
# COMPACT_ATOMS: atom_id res chain seq x y z
N MET A 1 -17.48 46.33 23.78
CA MET A 1 -16.11 45.78 23.69
C MET A 1 -15.16 46.95 23.50
N ASN A 2 -14.23 47.10 24.43
CA ASN A 2 -13.29 48.23 24.45
C ASN A 2 -12.21 47.98 23.39
N LYS A 3 -12.02 48.90 22.45
CA LYS A 3 -11.07 48.76 21.32
C LYS A 3 -9.60 49.02 21.70
N ASP A 4 -9.37 49.40 22.96
CA ASP A 4 -8.05 49.80 23.48
C ASP A 4 -7.53 48.83 24.54
N ASP A 5 -7.87 47.53 24.45
CA ASP A 5 -7.19 46.51 25.26
C ASP A 5 -5.94 46.02 24.48
N PRO A 6 -4.71 46.42 24.88
CA PRO A 6 -3.48 45.97 24.23
C PRO A 6 -3.24 44.46 24.37
N ASN A 7 -4.01 43.78 25.22
CA ASN A 7 -3.97 42.32 25.39
C ASN A 7 -5.07 41.59 24.61
N ALA A 8 -5.92 42.29 23.85
CA ALA A 8 -6.93 41.64 23.01
C ALA A 8 -6.31 40.74 21.93
N ALA A 9 -5.07 41.04 21.51
CA ALA A 9 -4.31 40.22 20.56
C ALA A 9 -3.47 39.11 21.25
N LEU A 10 -3.37 39.10 22.58
CA LEU A 10 -2.50 38.19 23.34
C LEU A 10 -3.14 36.80 23.57
N PHE A 11 -4.45 36.69 23.41
CA PHE A 11 -5.22 35.46 23.63
C PHE A 11 -6.11 35.08 22.44
N GLY A 12 -5.90 35.71 21.28
CA GLY A 12 -6.76 35.56 20.10
C GLY A 12 -6.09 36.02 18.81
N ALA A 13 -4.76 35.95 18.73
CA ALA A 13 -4.15 35.87 17.40
C ALA A 13 -4.69 34.57 16.79
N ASP A 14 -5.41 34.69 15.68
CA ASP A 14 -5.68 33.56 14.78
C ASP A 14 -4.35 32.80 14.68
N GLU A 15 -4.30 31.57 15.20
CA GLU A 15 -3.13 30.72 15.03
C GLU A 15 -2.93 30.62 13.52
N GLU A 16 -1.91 31.29 12.98
CA GLU A 16 -1.54 31.13 11.58
C GLU A 16 -1.33 29.63 11.37
N GLU A 17 -2.12 29.02 10.49
CA GLU A 17 -1.95 27.60 10.14
C GLU A 17 -0.47 27.36 9.85
N SER A 18 0.13 26.41 10.56
CA SER A 18 1.53 26.06 10.34
C SER A 18 1.76 25.65 8.88
N GLU A 19 2.99 25.83 8.37
CA GLU A 19 3.33 25.41 7.01
C GLU A 19 3.01 23.91 6.79
N GLU A 20 3.25 23.07 7.79
CA GLU A 20 2.92 21.64 7.77
C GLU A 20 1.42 21.39 7.63
N GLU A 21 0.60 22.15 8.37
CA GLU A 21 -0.86 22.06 8.30
C GLU A 21 -1.40 22.55 6.96
N MET A 22 -0.84 23.65 6.43
CA MET A 22 -1.17 24.14 5.09
C MET A 22 -0.84 23.10 4.01
N ILE A 23 0.35 22.50 4.07
CA ILE A 23 0.80 21.44 3.15
C ILE A 23 -0.13 20.23 3.26
N TYR A 24 -0.44 19.78 4.47
CA TYR A 24 -1.34 18.65 4.69
C TYR A 24 -2.75 18.93 4.14
N ASN A 25 -3.32 20.09 4.46
CA ASN A 25 -4.65 20.49 4.01
C ASN A 25 -4.72 20.59 2.49
N GLN A 26 -3.68 21.16 1.86
CA GLN A 26 -3.60 21.23 0.41
C GLN A 26 -3.41 19.84 -0.22
N THR A 27 -2.56 18.98 0.34
CA THR A 27 -2.20 17.70 -0.27
C THR A 27 -3.30 16.65 -0.07
N TYR A 28 -3.86 16.55 1.13
CA TYR A 28 -4.78 15.48 1.52
C TYR A 28 -6.17 16.00 1.87
N GLY A 29 -6.26 17.07 2.65
CA GLY A 29 -7.54 17.58 3.17
C GLY A 29 -8.56 17.97 2.09
N LYS A 30 -8.08 18.39 0.91
CA LYS A 30 -8.93 18.77 -0.24
C LYS A 30 -9.34 17.60 -1.14
N ASN A 31 -8.81 16.39 -0.94
CA ASN A 31 -9.09 15.25 -1.83
C ASN A 31 -10.58 14.88 -1.94
N PRO A 32 -11.40 14.89 -0.87
CA PRO A 32 -12.84 14.64 -1.00
C PRO A 32 -13.53 15.63 -1.96
N LYS A 33 -13.19 16.92 -1.86
CA LYS A 33 -13.75 17.96 -2.75
C LYS A 33 -13.25 17.81 -4.19
N ARG A 34 -12.01 17.37 -4.38
CA ARG A 34 -11.47 17.05 -5.71
C ARG A 34 -12.21 15.86 -6.32
N ALA A 35 -12.55 14.85 -5.53
CA ALA A 35 -13.34 13.71 -5.98
C ALA A 35 -14.75 14.14 -6.41
N ASP A 36 -15.42 14.99 -5.64
CA ASP A 36 -16.74 15.53 -6.02
C ASP A 36 -16.67 16.35 -7.32
N LEU A 37 -15.68 17.23 -7.44
CA LEU A 37 -15.45 18.03 -8.66
C LEU A 37 -15.21 17.12 -9.88
N LEU A 38 -14.39 16.09 -9.73
CA LEU A 38 -14.15 15.13 -10.81
C LEU A 38 -15.44 14.37 -11.14
N MET A 39 -16.23 13.97 -10.15
CA MET A 39 -17.52 13.33 -10.41
C MET A 39 -18.40 14.21 -11.30
N ASP A 40 -18.54 15.49 -10.99
CA ASP A 40 -19.33 16.43 -11.81
C ASP A 40 -18.79 16.59 -13.24
N LEU A 41 -17.46 16.53 -13.42
CA LEU A 41 -16.81 16.71 -14.71
C LEU A 41 -16.88 15.47 -15.61
N ILE A 42 -16.72 14.26 -15.06
CA ILE A 42 -16.46 13.06 -15.87
C ILE A 42 -17.44 11.90 -15.63
N TYR A 43 -18.19 11.88 -14.53
CA TYR A 43 -18.97 10.70 -14.14
C TYR A 43 -20.05 10.35 -15.16
N LYS A 44 -20.79 11.36 -15.63
CA LYS A 44 -21.88 11.14 -16.57
C LYS A 44 -21.39 10.50 -17.87
N ASP A 45 -20.34 11.06 -18.47
CA ASP A 45 -19.79 10.57 -19.73
C ASP A 45 -19.24 9.14 -19.58
N MET A 46 -18.64 8.84 -18.42
CA MET A 46 -18.15 7.50 -18.09
C MET A 46 -19.30 6.47 -18.00
N ILE A 47 -20.37 6.78 -17.27
CA ILE A 47 -21.52 5.87 -17.13
C ILE A 47 -22.24 5.70 -18.47
N ASP A 48 -22.44 6.78 -19.22
CA ASP A 48 -23.05 6.72 -20.56
C ASP A 48 -22.24 5.83 -21.52
N ALA A 49 -20.90 5.87 -21.43
CA ALA A 49 -20.03 5.00 -22.23
C ALA A 49 -20.14 3.52 -21.82
N LEU A 50 -20.28 3.24 -20.52
CA LEU A 50 -20.43 1.88 -19.99
C LEU A 50 -21.80 1.28 -20.31
N ASP A 51 -22.86 2.09 -20.22
CA ASP A 51 -24.23 1.66 -20.52
C ASP A 51 -24.40 1.26 -22.00
N ARG A 52 -23.62 1.87 -22.89
CA ARG A 52 -23.57 1.49 -24.32
C ARG A 52 -22.96 0.12 -24.57
N GLN A 53 -22.19 -0.44 -23.62
CA GLN A 53 -21.52 -1.73 -23.82
C GLN A 53 -22.42 -2.96 -23.59
N ASN A 54 -23.69 -2.76 -23.22
CA ASN A 54 -24.67 -3.83 -22.97
C ASN A 54 -24.14 -4.96 -22.06
N LEU A 55 -23.42 -4.57 -21.00
CA LEU A 55 -22.87 -5.48 -20.00
C LEU A 55 -23.86 -5.70 -18.84
N PRO A 56 -23.86 -6.87 -18.18
CA PRO A 56 -24.56 -7.05 -16.91
C PRO A 56 -24.08 -6.05 -15.86
N GLU A 57 -24.96 -5.62 -14.95
CA GLU A 57 -24.65 -4.60 -13.93
C GLU A 57 -23.42 -4.93 -13.07
N GLU A 58 -23.25 -6.20 -12.70
CA GLU A 58 -22.07 -6.64 -11.95
C GLU A 58 -20.79 -6.51 -12.76
N ALA A 59 -20.83 -6.80 -14.07
CA ALA A 59 -19.69 -6.63 -14.96
C ALA A 59 -19.35 -5.15 -15.16
N LYS A 60 -20.36 -4.25 -15.22
CA LYS A 60 -20.13 -2.79 -15.26
C LYS A 60 -19.40 -2.31 -14.01
N ARG A 61 -19.83 -2.73 -12.81
CA ARG A 61 -19.16 -2.38 -11.54
C ARG A 61 -17.71 -2.88 -11.52
N GLN A 62 -17.47 -4.11 -11.94
CA GLN A 62 -16.12 -4.65 -12.05
C GLN A 62 -15.27 -3.89 -13.07
N MET A 63 -15.87 -3.46 -14.18
CA MET A 63 -15.18 -2.67 -15.20
C MET A 63 -14.78 -1.29 -14.67
N ILE A 64 -15.67 -0.60 -13.96
CA ILE A 64 -15.36 0.68 -13.29
C ILE A 64 -14.17 0.48 -12.34
N PHE A 65 -14.24 -0.54 -11.46
CA PHE A 65 -13.15 -0.83 -10.54
C PHE A 65 -11.82 -1.07 -11.28
N LYS A 66 -11.82 -1.91 -12.33
CA LYS A 66 -10.62 -2.19 -13.11
C LYS A 66 -10.05 -0.94 -13.76
N MET A 67 -10.88 -0.11 -14.38
CA MET A 67 -10.43 1.14 -15.01
C MET A 67 -9.82 2.08 -13.97
N THR A 68 -10.49 2.29 -12.84
CA THR A 68 -9.98 3.14 -11.76
C THR A 68 -8.68 2.59 -11.17
N ALA A 69 -8.63 1.29 -10.86
CA ALA A 69 -7.44 0.64 -10.32
C ALA A 69 -6.26 0.71 -11.31
N SER A 70 -6.49 0.46 -12.60
CA SER A 70 -5.47 0.61 -13.64
C SER A 70 -4.94 2.04 -13.70
N SER A 71 -5.82 3.06 -13.71
CA SER A 71 -5.36 4.45 -13.71
C SER A 71 -4.57 4.83 -12.46
N LEU A 72 -4.91 4.28 -11.29
CA LEU A 72 -4.11 4.49 -10.08
C LEU A 72 -2.72 3.84 -10.20
N LEU A 73 -2.64 2.63 -10.76
CA LEU A 73 -1.37 1.95 -11.01
C LEU A 73 -0.53 2.73 -12.02
N ASP A 74 -1.14 3.21 -13.11
CA ASP A 74 -0.46 4.05 -14.11
C ASP A 74 0.09 5.33 -13.45
N MET A 75 -0.70 6.01 -12.61
CA MET A 75 -0.24 7.19 -11.87
C MET A 75 0.93 6.90 -10.94
N ILE A 76 0.93 5.75 -10.26
CA ILE A 76 2.06 5.33 -9.40
C ILE A 76 3.31 5.16 -10.25
N MET A 77 3.21 4.47 -11.39
CA MET A 77 4.34 4.24 -12.29
C MET A 77 4.83 5.53 -12.94
N ASP A 78 3.92 6.38 -13.42
CA ASP A 78 4.22 7.69 -14.02
C ASP A 78 4.85 8.68 -13.02
N SER A 79 4.60 8.48 -11.72
CA SER A 79 5.18 9.29 -10.65
C SER A 79 6.58 8.83 -10.21
N SER A 80 7.00 7.64 -10.65
CA SER A 80 8.30 7.07 -10.32
C SER A 80 9.34 7.46 -11.39
N GLU A 81 10.61 7.64 -10.99
CA GLU A 81 11.69 7.79 -11.96
C GLU A 81 11.86 6.47 -12.75
N LEU A 82 12.36 6.55 -13.99
CA LEU A 82 12.41 5.39 -14.89
C LEU A 82 13.26 4.24 -14.33
N GLU A 83 14.31 4.55 -13.58
CA GLU A 83 15.15 3.55 -12.91
C GLU A 83 14.42 2.88 -11.73
N ASP A 84 13.67 3.66 -10.95
CA ASP A 84 12.92 3.17 -9.78
C ASP A 84 11.64 2.44 -10.18
N GLY A 85 10.99 2.84 -11.27
CA GLY A 85 9.69 2.31 -11.69
C GLY A 85 9.69 0.80 -11.91
N LEU A 86 10.82 0.25 -12.38
CA LEU A 86 10.99 -1.19 -12.52
C LEU A 86 11.01 -1.89 -11.15
N GLU A 87 11.81 -1.40 -10.21
CA GLU A 87 11.89 -1.95 -8.85
C GLU A 87 10.57 -1.82 -8.09
N VAL A 88 9.90 -0.67 -8.23
CA VAL A 88 8.57 -0.41 -7.67
C VAL A 88 7.55 -1.40 -8.23
N SER A 89 7.59 -1.68 -9.54
CA SER A 89 6.67 -2.65 -10.16
C SER A 89 6.83 -4.07 -9.60
N TYR A 90 8.06 -4.57 -9.48
CA TYR A 90 8.32 -5.88 -8.89
C TYR A 90 7.94 -5.94 -7.41
N SER A 91 8.22 -4.87 -6.66
CA SER A 91 7.88 -4.78 -5.25
C SER A 91 6.36 -4.79 -5.04
N LEU A 92 5.62 -4.06 -5.88
CA LEU A 92 4.17 -4.03 -5.85
C LEU A 92 3.56 -5.40 -6.17
N ASP A 93 4.06 -6.08 -7.19
CA ASP A 93 3.62 -7.42 -7.56
C ASP A 93 3.85 -8.42 -6.41
N MET A 94 5.04 -8.42 -5.82
CA MET A 94 5.36 -9.27 -4.68
C MET A 94 4.49 -8.95 -3.46
N PHE A 95 4.26 -7.67 -3.17
CA PHE A 95 3.37 -7.24 -2.09
C PHE A 95 1.93 -7.72 -2.29
N MET A 96 1.39 -7.57 -3.51
CA MET A 96 0.07 -8.11 -3.86
C MET A 96 0.04 -9.64 -3.74
N GLY A 97 1.12 -10.33 -4.10
CA GLY A 97 1.29 -11.76 -3.95
C GLY A 97 1.25 -12.22 -2.48
N VAL A 98 1.93 -11.50 -1.59
CA VAL A 98 1.85 -11.69 -0.14
C VAL A 98 0.43 -11.47 0.37
N ALA A 99 -0.19 -10.35 0.00
CA ALA A 99 -1.56 -10.01 0.43
C ALA A 99 -2.57 -11.08 -0.01
N LEU A 100 -2.48 -11.55 -1.24
CA LEU A 100 -3.34 -12.61 -1.76
C LEU A 100 -3.10 -13.96 -1.05
N THR A 101 -1.83 -14.28 -0.76
CA THR A 101 -1.46 -15.47 0.01
C THR A 101 -2.02 -15.42 1.43
N ASN A 102 -1.89 -14.26 2.10
CA ASN A 102 -2.46 -14.02 3.42
C ASN A 102 -3.98 -14.25 3.43
N VAL A 103 -4.71 -13.74 2.44
CA VAL A 103 -6.15 -13.98 2.29
C VAL A 103 -6.45 -15.46 2.08
N ARG A 104 -5.70 -16.14 1.19
CA ARG A 104 -5.94 -17.55 0.85
C ARG A 104 -5.77 -18.49 2.04
N TYR A 105 -4.72 -18.29 2.83
CA TYR A 105 -4.41 -19.16 3.98
C TYR A 105 -4.95 -18.61 5.30
N ASN A 106 -5.56 -17.41 5.30
CA ASN A 106 -6.03 -16.69 6.49
C ASN A 106 -4.90 -16.50 7.52
N VAL A 107 -3.77 -15.97 7.05
CA VAL A 107 -2.53 -15.73 7.83
C VAL A 107 -2.04 -14.31 7.64
N ASP A 108 -1.06 -13.90 8.43
CA ASP A 108 -0.31 -12.65 8.26
C ASP A 108 1.18 -12.97 8.21
N LEU A 109 1.71 -13.20 7.00
CA LEU A 109 3.09 -13.64 6.82
C LEU A 109 4.12 -12.67 7.39
N PHE A 110 3.88 -11.37 7.36
CA PHE A 110 4.81 -10.41 7.95
C PHE A 110 4.84 -10.49 9.47
N LYS A 111 3.68 -10.62 10.13
CA LYS A 111 3.65 -10.84 11.59
C LYS A 111 4.25 -12.18 12.00
N GLU A 112 4.06 -13.22 11.20
CA GLU A 112 4.66 -14.53 11.49
C GLU A 112 6.17 -14.52 11.27
N HIS A 113 6.66 -13.81 10.24
CA HIS A 113 8.08 -13.56 10.04
C HIS A 113 8.68 -12.77 11.22
N GLU A 114 8.03 -11.68 11.65
CA GLU A 114 8.45 -10.88 12.81
C GLU A 114 8.55 -11.73 14.08
N LYS A 115 7.52 -12.53 14.38
CA LYS A 115 7.55 -13.47 15.52
C LYS A 115 8.70 -14.47 15.42
N ALA A 116 8.98 -14.96 14.21
CA ALA A 116 10.04 -15.93 13.98
C ALA A 116 11.43 -15.29 14.17
N MET A 117 11.63 -14.05 13.72
CA MET A 117 12.85 -13.27 13.95
C MET A 117 13.14 -13.07 15.44
N LEU A 118 12.11 -12.82 16.25
CA LEU A 118 12.25 -12.67 17.72
C LEU A 118 12.76 -13.94 18.43
N THR A 119 12.82 -15.09 17.75
CA THR A 119 13.40 -16.32 18.31
C THR A 119 14.93 -16.34 18.26
N VAL A 120 15.55 -15.54 17.39
CA VAL A 120 17.00 -15.38 17.30
C VAL A 120 17.44 -14.39 18.37
N LYS A 121 18.15 -14.85 19.41
CA LYS A 121 18.54 -13.99 20.53
C LYS A 121 20.01 -13.61 20.44
N PRO A 122 20.39 -12.36 20.76
CA PRO A 122 21.80 -11.96 20.85
C PRO A 122 22.62 -12.83 21.81
N SER A 123 21.97 -13.37 22.86
CA SER A 123 22.60 -14.24 23.85
C SER A 123 23.13 -15.57 23.29
N ASP A 124 22.68 -15.95 22.10
CA ASP A 124 23.02 -17.23 21.49
C ASP A 124 24.30 -17.14 20.62
N PHE A 125 24.93 -15.96 20.56
CA PHE A 125 26.07 -15.66 19.71
C PHE A 125 27.24 -15.05 20.49
N ASP A 126 28.45 -15.37 20.04
CA ASP A 126 29.70 -14.93 20.68
C ASP A 126 30.07 -13.46 20.38
N SER A 127 29.44 -12.85 19.36
CA SER A 127 29.68 -11.46 18.96
C SER A 127 28.44 -10.83 18.31
N GLU A 128 28.40 -9.50 18.28
CA GLU A 128 27.38 -8.71 17.58
C GLU A 128 27.37 -9.01 16.08
N GLU A 129 28.55 -9.08 15.45
CA GLU A 129 28.69 -9.45 14.04
C GLU A 129 28.13 -10.85 13.74
N ALA A 130 28.35 -11.83 14.64
CA ALA A 130 27.79 -13.17 14.47
C ALA A 130 26.26 -13.18 14.59
N TYR A 131 25.70 -12.34 15.48
CA TYR A 131 24.27 -12.17 15.62
C TYR A 131 23.63 -11.48 14.40
N GLU A 132 24.22 -10.39 13.90
CA GLU A 132 23.74 -9.68 12.70
C GLU A 132 23.74 -10.60 11.48
N ASN A 133 24.83 -11.34 11.26
CA ASN A 133 24.90 -12.32 10.16
C ASN A 133 23.83 -13.41 10.29
N ALA A 134 23.55 -13.88 11.51
CA ALA A 134 22.51 -14.88 11.74
C ALA A 134 21.10 -14.34 11.53
N LEU A 135 20.84 -13.07 11.87
CA LEU A 135 19.58 -12.40 11.57
C LEU A 135 19.35 -12.29 10.06
N GLN A 136 20.36 -11.82 9.31
CA GLN A 136 20.27 -11.72 7.86
C GLN A 136 20.03 -13.08 7.21
N GLU A 137 20.79 -14.10 7.64
CA GLU A 137 20.62 -15.45 7.12
C GLU A 137 19.25 -16.05 7.46
N PHE A 138 18.71 -15.76 8.65
CA PHE A 138 17.37 -16.18 9.04
C PHE A 138 16.31 -15.50 8.17
N GLU A 139 16.39 -14.18 8.00
CA GLU A 139 15.46 -13.37 7.20
C GLU A 139 15.37 -13.93 5.79
N GLU A 140 16.51 -14.18 5.14
CA GLU A 140 16.55 -14.75 3.80
C GLU A 140 15.96 -16.17 3.75
N LYS A 141 16.35 -17.05 4.68
CA LYS A 141 15.95 -18.46 4.66
C LYS A 141 14.48 -18.68 4.98
N TRP A 142 13.88 -17.87 5.86
CA TRP A 142 12.53 -18.10 6.35
C TRP A 142 11.49 -18.19 5.21
N TRP A 143 11.68 -17.40 4.15
CA TRP A 143 10.81 -17.37 2.96
C TRP A 143 10.90 -18.63 2.06
N TYR A 144 11.93 -19.44 2.27
CA TYR A 144 12.20 -20.68 1.52
C TYR A 144 12.07 -21.95 2.36
N VAL A 145 11.74 -21.83 3.65
CA VAL A 145 11.49 -22.97 4.54
C VAL A 145 9.98 -23.29 4.59
N PRO A 146 9.58 -24.57 4.50
CA PRO A 146 8.21 -25.02 4.72
C PRO A 146 7.58 -24.49 6.01
N GLN A 147 6.46 -23.77 5.89
CA GLN A 147 5.71 -23.24 7.02
C GLN A 147 4.47 -24.09 7.30
N PRO A 148 4.21 -24.51 8.55
CA PRO A 148 2.99 -25.25 8.91
C PRO A 148 1.70 -24.51 8.54
N LEU A 149 1.74 -23.18 8.65
CA LEU A 149 0.65 -22.25 8.36
C LEU A 149 0.28 -22.21 6.87
N LEU A 150 1.18 -22.68 6.00
CA LEU A 150 1.02 -22.75 4.55
C LEU A 150 0.96 -24.20 4.07
N GLU A 151 0.42 -25.10 4.88
CA GLU A 151 0.29 -26.53 4.54
C GLU A 151 1.63 -27.19 4.18
N LYS A 152 2.73 -26.76 4.83
CA LYS A 152 4.12 -27.19 4.59
C LYS A 152 4.70 -26.73 3.24
N ARG A 153 4.13 -25.71 2.62
CA ARG A 153 4.79 -24.95 1.55
C ARG A 153 5.64 -23.86 2.15
N HIS A 154 6.66 -23.42 1.43
CA HIS A 154 7.39 -22.23 1.83
C HIS A 154 6.70 -20.97 1.29
N PRO A 155 6.83 -19.82 1.98
CA PRO A 155 6.16 -18.57 1.63
C PRO A 155 6.33 -18.16 0.17
N ASN A 156 7.56 -18.18 -0.35
CA ASN A 156 7.82 -17.76 -1.73
C ASN A 156 7.09 -18.62 -2.77
N ASP A 157 7.01 -19.94 -2.58
CA ASP A 157 6.27 -20.82 -3.50
C ASP A 157 4.76 -20.54 -3.47
N ALA A 158 4.20 -20.33 -2.28
CA ALA A 158 2.79 -19.97 -2.15
C ALA A 158 2.46 -18.60 -2.78
N ILE A 159 3.38 -17.63 -2.67
CA ILE A 159 3.28 -16.30 -3.28
C ILE A 159 3.36 -16.42 -4.81
N MET A 160 4.37 -17.10 -5.34
CA MET A 160 4.57 -17.27 -6.77
C MET A 160 3.41 -18.01 -7.43
N GLU A 161 2.85 -19.05 -6.81
CA GLU A 161 1.63 -19.69 -7.33
C GLU A 161 0.45 -18.72 -7.41
N SER A 162 0.30 -17.88 -6.38
CA SER A 162 -0.79 -16.91 -6.31
C SER A 162 -0.68 -15.87 -7.43
N LEU A 163 0.53 -15.40 -7.72
CA LEU A 163 0.82 -14.45 -8.81
C LEU A 163 0.70 -15.08 -10.21
N LYS A 164 1.11 -16.35 -10.37
CA LYS A 164 1.07 -17.07 -11.65
C LYS A 164 -0.33 -17.11 -12.26
N LYS A 165 -1.37 -17.18 -11.44
CA LYS A 165 -2.77 -17.13 -11.89
C LYS A 165 -3.12 -15.84 -12.66
N TYR A 166 -2.40 -14.76 -12.39
CA TYR A 166 -2.62 -13.43 -12.97
C TYR A 166 -1.58 -13.08 -14.05
N GLY A 167 -0.60 -13.95 -14.31
CA GLY A 167 0.47 -13.68 -15.27
C GLY A 167 1.52 -12.68 -14.79
N LEU A 168 1.66 -12.51 -13.46
CA LEU A 168 2.64 -11.62 -12.83
C LEU A 168 3.91 -12.36 -12.40
N THR A 169 4.21 -13.47 -13.07
CA THR A 169 5.44 -14.25 -12.89
C THR A 169 5.94 -14.66 -14.27
N ASP A 170 7.25 -14.63 -14.47
CA ASP A 170 7.90 -15.13 -15.70
C ASP A 170 7.64 -16.63 -15.96
#